data_AF-A0AB33ENW8-F1
#
_entry.id   AF-A0AB33ENW8-F1
#
_cell.length_a   1.000
_cell.length_b   1.000
_cell.length_c   1.000
_cell.angle_alpha   90.00
_cell.angle_beta   90.00
_cell.angle_gamma   90.00
#
_symmetry.space_group_name_H-M   'P 1'
#
loop_
_entity.id
_entity.type
_entity.pdbx_description
1 polymer ?
#
loop_
_entity_poly.entity_id
_entity_poly.type
_entity_poly.pdbx_seq_one_letter_code
_entity_poly.pdbx_strand_id
1 'polypeptide(L)'
;MTAPFRPGPPPGPRPGPPARPGPPPGVRPAPVEEVGEARHPAVDAAVRGMANAEALAPADQIAQYEAAYETLRETLASIDQA
;
A
#
# COMPACT_ATOMS: atom_id res chain seq x y z
N MET A 1 33.28 44.69 19.50
CA MET A 1 31.94 44.74 20.15
C MET A 1 31.40 43.33 20.21
N THR A 2 31.51 42.67 21.37
CA THR A 2 31.10 41.27 21.57
C THR A 2 29.71 41.24 22.17
N ALA A 3 28.74 40.65 21.49
CA ALA A 3 27.39 40.46 22.00
C ALA A 3 27.36 39.33 23.04
N PRO A 4 26.53 39.42 24.11
CA PRO A 4 26.40 38.33 25.08
C PRO A 4 25.65 37.14 24.46
N PHE A 5 26.26 35.97 24.52
CA PHE A 5 25.61 34.69 24.21
C PHE A 5 24.53 34.42 25.27
N ARG A 6 23.26 34.45 24.87
CA ARG A 6 22.15 34.00 25.73
C ARG A 6 21.85 32.54 25.41
N PRO A 7 21.97 31.60 26.38
CA PRO A 7 21.48 30.24 26.22
C PRO A 7 19.97 30.26 25.94
N GLY A 8 19.53 29.53 24.92
CA GLY A 8 18.11 29.37 24.61
C GLY A 8 17.38 28.55 25.70
N PRO A 9 16.06 28.73 25.86
CA PRO A 9 15.27 27.97 26.82
C PRO A 9 15.29 26.46 26.49
N PRO A 10 15.16 25.58 27.50
CA PRO A 10 15.15 24.15 27.29
C PRO A 10 13.94 23.74 26.42
N PRO A 11 14.06 22.70 25.57
CA PRO A 11 12.92 22.17 24.84
C PRO A 11 11.91 21.62 25.84
N GLY A 12 10.75 22.28 25.93
CA GLY A 12 9.62 21.75 26.70
C GLY A 12 9.11 20.42 26.11
N PRO A 13 8.39 19.62 26.89
CA PRO A 13 7.76 18.40 26.39
C PRO A 13 6.80 18.78 25.26
N ARG A 14 7.12 18.36 24.03
CA ARG A 14 6.20 18.49 22.91
C ARG A 14 5.06 17.51 23.15
N PRO A 15 3.78 17.95 23.18
CA PRO A 15 2.66 17.05 23.12
C PRO A 15 2.82 16.17 21.87
N GLY A 16 2.82 14.85 22.06
CA GLY A 16 2.84 13.91 20.95
C GLY A 16 1.63 14.12 20.02
N PRO A 17 1.71 13.65 18.76
CA PRO A 17 0.55 13.67 17.87
C PRO A 17 -0.62 12.92 18.54
N PRO A 18 -1.88 13.35 18.31
CA PRO A 18 -3.03 12.65 18.85
C PRO A 18 -2.98 11.20 18.38
N ALA A 19 -3.18 10.26 19.31
CA ALA A 19 -3.40 8.87 18.96
C ALA A 19 -4.58 8.82 17.99
N ARG A 20 -4.32 8.54 16.72
CA ARG A 20 -5.38 8.19 15.78
C ARG A 20 -6.11 6.99 16.38
N PRO A 21 -7.45 7.03 16.49
CA PRO A 21 -8.21 5.83 16.80
C PRO A 21 -7.76 4.74 15.83
N GLY A 22 -7.28 3.62 16.38
CA GLY A 22 -7.00 2.44 15.57
C GLY A 22 -8.28 2.04 14.81
N PRO A 23 -8.16 1.37 13.65
CA PRO A 23 -9.32 0.88 12.94
C PRO A 23 -10.18 0.03 13.90
N PRO A 24 -11.51 0.19 13.87
CA PRO A 24 -12.39 -0.54 14.79
C PRO A 24 -12.11 -2.05 14.68
N PRO A 25 -11.98 -2.77 15.81
CA PRO A 25 -11.81 -4.22 15.80
C PRO A 25 -13.10 -4.84 15.28
N GLY A 26 -13.16 -5.07 13.98
CA GLY A 26 -14.39 -5.49 13.31
C GLY A 26 -14.41 -5.26 11.82
N VAL A 27 -13.64 -4.32 11.27
CA VAL A 27 -13.46 -4.18 9.82
C VAL A 27 -12.39 -5.17 9.37
N ARG A 28 -12.70 -6.45 9.50
CA ARG A 28 -12.15 -7.41 8.54
C ARG A 28 -12.67 -6.94 7.18
N PRO A 29 -11.84 -6.78 6.14
CA PRO A 29 -12.38 -6.69 4.79
C PRO A 29 -13.37 -7.85 4.65
N ALA A 30 -14.60 -7.55 4.23
CA ALA A 30 -15.59 -8.58 3.98
C ALA A 30 -14.91 -9.69 3.16
N PRO A 31 -15.18 -10.99 3.41
CA PRO A 31 -14.75 -11.99 2.47
C PRO A 31 -15.31 -11.52 1.13
N VAL A 32 -14.42 -11.20 0.17
CA VAL A 32 -14.82 -10.95 -1.20
C VAL A 32 -15.66 -12.15 -1.57
N GLU A 33 -16.98 -11.95 -1.64
CA GLU A 33 -17.96 -13.01 -1.84
C GLU A 33 -17.41 -13.93 -2.91
N GLU A 34 -17.41 -15.21 -2.60
CA GLU A 34 -17.05 -16.31 -3.46
C GLU A 34 -17.61 -16.08 -4.87
N VAL A 35 -16.81 -15.48 -5.76
CA VAL A 35 -17.01 -15.59 -7.20
C VAL A 35 -16.49 -16.98 -7.49
N GLY A 36 -17.34 -17.95 -7.16
CA GLY A 36 -17.13 -19.36 -7.45
C GLY A 36 -16.88 -19.52 -8.96
N GLU A 37 -15.97 -20.42 -9.28
CA GLU A 37 -15.57 -20.86 -10.62
C GLU A 37 -14.81 -19.87 -11.53
N ALA A 38 -15.00 -18.54 -11.44
CA ALA A 38 -14.50 -17.61 -12.48
C ALA A 38 -13.35 -16.65 -12.06
N ARG A 39 -12.73 -16.84 -10.88
CA ARG A 39 -11.56 -16.05 -10.48
C ARG A 39 -10.26 -16.75 -10.90
N HIS A 40 -9.49 -16.08 -11.75
CA HIS A 40 -8.15 -16.55 -12.11
C HIS A 40 -7.16 -16.19 -10.98
N PRO A 41 -6.47 -17.17 -10.36
CA PRO A 41 -5.58 -16.91 -9.23
C PRO A 41 -4.44 -15.95 -9.58
N ALA A 42 -3.98 -15.96 -10.83
CA ALA A 42 -2.99 -15.01 -11.36
C ALA A 42 -3.52 -13.57 -11.40
N VAL A 43 -4.80 -13.39 -11.78
CA VAL A 43 -5.46 -12.07 -11.80
C VAL A 43 -5.63 -11.56 -10.37
N ASP A 44 -6.04 -12.42 -9.43
CA ASP A 44 -6.17 -12.05 -8.02
C ASP A 44 -4.84 -11.62 -7.40
N ALA A 45 -3.75 -12.32 -7.75
CA ALA A 45 -2.41 -11.97 -7.32
C ALA A 45 -1.98 -10.59 -7.89
N ALA A 46 -2.24 -10.33 -9.17
CA ALA A 46 -1.93 -9.05 -9.81
C ALA A 46 -2.70 -7.88 -9.17
N VAL A 47 -4.01 -8.04 -8.92
CA VAL A 47 -4.84 -7.02 -8.25
C VAL A 47 -4.33 -6.74 -6.83
N ARG A 48 -3.97 -7.80 -6.09
CA ARG A 48 -3.38 -7.64 -4.76
C ARG A 48 -2.02 -6.94 -4.81
N GLY A 49 -1.19 -7.25 -5.80
CA GLY A 49 0.09 -6.59 -6.04
C GLY A 49 -0.08 -5.09 -6.26
N MET A 50 -1.02 -4.68 -7.12
CA MET A 50 -1.33 -3.27 -7.36
C MET A 50 -1.85 -2.56 -6.10
N ALA A 51 -2.72 -3.21 -5.32
CA ALA A 51 -3.20 -2.65 -4.05
C ALA A 51 -2.05 -2.43 -3.03
N ASN A 52 -1.06 -3.34 -3.00
CA ASN A 52 0.12 -3.18 -2.15
C ASN A 52 1.07 -2.10 -2.69
N ALA A 53 1.10 -1.89 -4.01
CA ALA A 53 1.98 -0.92 -4.66
C ALA A 53 1.67 0.52 -4.23
N GLU A 54 0.43 0.84 -3.86
CA GLU A 54 0.05 2.18 -3.36
C GLU A 54 0.89 2.62 -2.15
N ALA A 55 1.38 1.69 -1.34
CA ALA A 55 2.22 1.97 -0.19
C ALA A 55 3.72 2.14 -0.54
N LEU A 56 4.12 1.85 -1.78
CA LEU A 56 5.51 1.92 -2.24
C LEU A 56 5.88 3.32 -2.71
N ALA A 57 7.19 3.59 -2.78
CA ALA A 57 7.70 4.79 -3.40
C ALA A 57 7.32 4.82 -4.90
N PRO A 58 7.10 6.01 -5.50
CA PRO A 58 6.68 6.10 -6.90
C PRO A 58 7.60 5.38 -7.90
N ALA A 59 8.89 5.28 -7.62
CA ALA A 59 9.84 4.54 -8.45
C ALA A 59 9.56 3.03 -8.46
N ASP A 60 9.13 2.47 -7.32
CA ASP A 60 8.85 1.03 -7.17
C ASP A 60 7.43 0.66 -7.61
N GLN A 61 6.53 1.64 -7.68
CA GLN A 61 5.17 1.45 -8.20
C GLN A 61 5.19 1.00 -9.66
N ILE A 62 6.09 1.57 -10.48
CA ILE A 62 6.21 1.23 -11.91
C ILE A 62 6.53 -0.26 -12.07
N ALA A 63 7.50 -0.78 -11.33
CA ALA A 63 7.88 -2.19 -11.38
C ALA A 63 6.71 -3.12 -11.00
N GLN A 64 5.85 -2.71 -10.04
CA GLN A 64 4.67 -3.49 -9.68
C GLN A 64 3.58 -3.44 -10.75
N TYR A 65 3.35 -2.29 -11.40
CA TYR A 65 2.39 -2.19 -12.50
C TYR A 65 2.84 -2.99 -13.73
N GLU A 66 4.15 -3.00 -14.03
CA GLU A 66 4.71 -3.81 -15.12
C GLU A 66 4.54 -5.31 -14.85
N ALA A 67 4.88 -5.77 -13.64
CA ALA A 67 4.69 -7.17 -13.24
C ALA A 67 3.20 -7.58 -13.29
N ALA A 68 2.30 -6.71 -12.85
CA ALA A 68 0.86 -6.95 -12.95
C ALA A 68 0.41 -7.04 -14.41
N TYR A 69 0.90 -6.15 -15.28
CA TYR A 69 0.58 -6.16 -16.71
C TYR A 69 1.04 -7.46 -17.39
N GLU A 70 2.27 -7.91 -17.14
CA GLU A 70 2.79 -9.18 -17.68
C GLU A 70 1.92 -10.36 -17.26
N THR A 71 1.58 -10.44 -15.97
CA THR A 71 0.72 -11.50 -15.42
C THR A 71 -0.66 -11.53 -16.09
N LEU A 72 -1.27 -10.37 -16.29
CA LEU A 72 -2.58 -10.26 -16.95
C LEU A 72 -2.50 -10.67 -18.43
N ARG A 73 -1.44 -10.25 -19.12
CA ARG A 73 -1.20 -10.61 -20.52
C ARG A 73 -1.03 -12.11 -20.69
N GLU A 74 -0.22 -12.74 -19.85
CA GLU A 74 -0.01 -14.20 -19.86
C GLU A 74 -1.31 -14.95 -19.58
N THR A 75 -2.10 -14.48 -18.62
CA THR A 75 -3.38 -15.10 -18.28
C THR A 75 -4.36 -15.03 -19.46
N LEU A 76 -4.47 -13.87 -20.12
CA LEU A 76 -5.30 -13.72 -21.31
C LEU A 76 -4.84 -14.62 -22.45
N ALA A 77 -3.52 -14.70 -22.69
CA ALA A 77 -2.96 -15.60 -23.70
C ALA A 77 -3.26 -17.07 -23.41
N SER A 78 -3.21 -17.49 -22.14
CA SER A 78 -3.56 -18.85 -21.73
C SER A 78 -5.04 -19.18 -21.93
N ILE A 79 -5.93 -18.20 -21.76
CA ILE A 79 -7.37 -18.38 -22.00
C ILE A 79 -7.66 -18.46 -23.49
N ASP A 80 -7.01 -17.63 -24.31
CA ASP A 80 -7.18 -17.63 -25.76
C ASP A 80 -6.72 -18.94 -26.44
N GLN A 81 -5.79 -19.65 -25.81
CA GLN A 81 -5.26 -20.93 -26.29
C GLN A 81 -6.05 -22.18 -25.83
N ALA A 82 -6.99 -22.02 -24.90
CA ALA A 82 -7.76 -23.11 -24.30
C ALA A 82 -9.01 -23.46 -25.13
#